data_AF-A0AAI9WAM1-F1
#
_entry.id   AF-A0AAI9WAM1-F1
#
_cell.length_a   1.000
_cell.length_b   1.000
_cell.length_c   1.000
_cell.angle_alpha   90.00
_cell.angle_beta   90.00
_cell.angle_gamma   90.00
#
_symmetry.space_group_name_H-M   'P 1'
#
loop_
_entity.id
_entity.type
_entity.pdbx_description
1 polymer ?
#
loop_
_entity_poly.entity_id
_entity_poly.type
_entity_poly.pdbx_seq_one_letter_code
_entity_poly.pdbx_strand_id
1 'polypeptide(L)'
;MKKSLVCITAYSNKFWEINVQGTIFIVLYGKIGSKGSVNTKEFVSEELCMKRANKLIESKFKKGYWEIRKDNGRRQTSISRNY
;
A
#
# COMPACT_ATOMS: atom_id res chain seq x y z
N MET A 1 -12.43 -0.66 2.48
CA MET A 1 -11.54 -1.06 1.34
C MET A 1 -10.09 -0.89 1.76
N LYS A 2 -9.19 -1.84 1.45
CA LYS A 2 -7.76 -1.74 1.79
C LYS A 2 -6.88 -2.03 0.58
N LYS A 3 -5.85 -1.21 0.34
CA LYS A 3 -4.89 -1.36 -0.76
C LYS A 3 -3.47 -1.05 -0.28
N SER A 4 -2.51 -1.89 -0.64
CA SER A 4 -1.11 -1.72 -0.25
C SER A 4 -0.23 -1.72 -1.51
N LEU A 5 0.51 -0.63 -1.69
CA LEU A 5 1.46 -0.40 -2.78
C LEU A 5 2.87 -0.32 -2.21
N VAL A 6 3.86 -0.84 -2.93
CA VAL A 6 5.26 -0.74 -2.52
C VAL A 6 6.11 -0.40 -3.73
N CYS A 7 7.10 0.45 -3.48
CA CYS A 7 8.15 0.77 -4.42
C CYS A 7 9.45 0.16 -3.87
N ILE A 8 9.91 -0.92 -4.50
CA ILE A 8 11.17 -1.60 -4.22
C ILE A 8 12.07 -1.33 -5.41
N THR A 9 13.11 -0.53 -5.20
CA THR A 9 14.20 -0.31 -6.16
C THR A 9 15.52 -0.60 -5.47
N ALA A 10 16.62 -0.67 -6.24
CA ALA A 10 17.96 -0.92 -5.69
C ALA A 10 18.37 0.06 -4.57
N TYR A 11 17.79 1.27 -4.57
CA TYR A 11 18.15 2.35 -3.63
C TYR A 11 17.01 2.78 -2.70
N SER A 12 15.77 2.36 -2.96
CA SER A 12 14.60 2.84 -2.23
C SER A 12 13.60 1.74 -1.99
N ASN A 13 13.30 1.52 -0.71
CA ASN A 13 12.28 0.59 -0.23
C ASN A 13 11.20 1.42 0.47
N LYS A 14 10.11 1.75 -0.23
CA LYS A 14 9.03 2.58 0.29
C LYS A 14 7.72 1.84 0.24
N PHE A 15 6.92 1.93 1.30
CA PHE A 15 5.57 1.39 1.35
C PHE A 15 4.55 2.52 1.38
N TRP A 16 3.38 2.27 0.79
CA TRP A 16 2.24 3.15 0.80
C TRP A 16 0.97 2.30 0.89
N GLU A 17 0.16 2.49 1.92
CA GLU A 17 -1.06 1.75 2.18
C GLU A 17 -2.20 2.74 2.35
N ILE A 18 -3.38 2.39 1.85
CA ILE A 18 -4.62 3.14 2.06
C ILE A 18 -5.69 2.19 2.59
N ASN A 19 -6.34 2.63 3.66
CA ASN A 19 -7.44 1.93 4.29
C ASN A 19 -8.64 2.87 4.40
N VAL A 20 -9.71 2.56 3.68
CA VAL A 20 -10.96 3.31 3.70
C VAL A 20 -11.95 2.61 4.63
N GLN A 21 -12.43 3.35 5.62
CA GLN A 21 -13.40 2.96 6.63
C GLN A 21 -14.60 3.93 6.55
N GLY A 22 -15.62 3.57 5.78
CA GLY A 22 -16.81 4.40 5.55
C GLY A 22 -16.43 5.79 5.01
N THR A 23 -16.66 6.82 5.83
CA THR A 23 -16.39 8.22 5.51
C THR A 23 -14.94 8.66 5.74
N ILE A 24 -14.11 7.80 6.31
CA ILE A 24 -12.73 8.13 6.67
C ILE A 24 -11.78 7.26 5.86
N PHE A 25 -10.68 7.83 5.36
CA PHE A 25 -9.56 7.03 4.89
C PHE A 25 -8.29 7.33 5.66
N ILE A 26 -7.48 6.30 5.82
CA ILE A 26 -6.20 6.31 6.52
C ILE A 26 -5.14 5.90 5.51
N VAL A 27 -4.18 6.79 5.26
CA VAL A 27 -3.05 6.55 4.37
C VAL A 27 -1.79 6.37 5.22
N LEU A 28 -1.17 5.21 5.16
CA LEU A 28 0.12 4.93 5.80
C LEU A 28 1.22 4.96 4.74
N TYR A 29 2.31 5.67 4.99
CA TYR A 29 3.43 5.72 4.05
C TYR A 29 4.75 5.83 4.77
N GLY A 30 5.80 5.26 4.20
CA GLY A 30 7.10 5.29 4.85
C GLY A 30 8.16 4.49 4.12
N LYS A 31 9.33 4.40 4.76
CA LYS A 31 10.40 3.50 4.35
C LYS A 31 10.15 2.14 5.00
N ILE A 32 10.32 1.06 4.24
CA ILE A 32 10.21 -0.29 4.79
C ILE A 32 11.27 -0.44 5.89
N GLY A 33 10.83 -0.75 7.12
CA GLY A 33 11.68 -0.84 8.31
C GLY A 33 11.66 0.39 9.23
N SER A 34 10.92 1.46 8.89
CA SER A 34 10.63 2.55 9.82
C SER A 34 9.16 2.54 10.24
N LYS A 35 8.81 3.25 11.33
CA LYS A 35 7.42 3.44 11.78
C LYS A 35 6.52 4.05 10.70
N GLY A 36 7.10 4.76 9.72
CA GLY A 36 6.35 5.50 8.70
C GLY A 36 5.55 6.66 9.29
N SER A 37 4.66 7.21 8.48
CA SER A 37 3.73 8.27 8.83
C SER A 37 2.32 7.85 8.43
N VAL A 38 1.36 8.23 9.27
CA VAL A 38 -0.06 7.96 9.06
C VAL A 38 -0.76 9.29 8.81
N ASN A 39 -1.58 9.34 7.76
CA ASN A 39 -2.39 10.49 7.40
C ASN A 39 -3.84 10.05 7.29
N THR A 40 -4.63 10.47 8.26
CA THR A 40 -6.07 10.19 8.31
C THR A 40 -6.83 11.39 7.79
N LYS A 41 -7.81 11.14 6.93
CA LYS A 41 -8.65 12.19 6.38
C LYS A 41 -10.10 11.74 6.35
N GLU A 42 -10.96 12.58 6.90
CA GLU A 42 -12.39 12.36 7.00
C GLU A 42 -13.13 13.12 5.89
N PHE A 43 -14.20 12.54 5.38
CA PHE A 43 -15.04 13.08 4.33
C PHE A 43 -16.49 13.12 4.78
N VAL A 44 -17.28 13.95 4.12
CA VAL A 44 -18.71 14.11 4.43
C VAL A 44 -19.54 12.92 3.93
N SER A 45 -19.06 12.19 2.91
CA SER A 45 -19.77 11.07 2.31
C SER A 45 -18.81 9.93 1.95
N GLU A 46 -19.27 8.70 2.14
CA GLU A 46 -18.53 7.47 1.81
C GLU A 46 -18.24 7.38 0.31
N GLU A 47 -19.17 7.79 -0.56
CA GLU A 47 -18.95 7.78 -2.01
C GLU A 47 -17.79 8.70 -2.42
N LEU A 48 -17.73 9.89 -1.80
CA LEU A 48 -16.65 10.85 -2.00
C LEU A 48 -15.31 10.28 -1.52
N CYS A 49 -15.31 9.64 -0.34
CA CYS A 49 -14.15 8.99 0.24
C CYS A 49 -13.60 7.90 -0.70
N MET A 50 -14.47 7.02 -1.18
CA MET A 50 -14.13 5.93 -2.11
C MET A 50 -13.63 6.45 -3.46
N LYS A 51 -14.32 7.43 -4.07
CA LYS A 51 -13.86 8.06 -5.32
C LYS A 51 -12.48 8.70 -5.15
N ARG A 52 -12.22 9.36 -4.01
CA ARG A 52 -10.94 10.02 -3.75
C ARG A 52 -9.82 9.00 -3.53
N ALA A 53 -10.10 7.93 -2.79
CA ALA A 53 -9.17 6.83 -2.57
C ALA A 53 -8.77 6.15 -3.88
N ASN A 54 -9.74 5.82 -4.74
CA ASN A 54 -9.50 5.22 -6.06
C ASN A 54 -8.63 6.12 -6.94
N LYS A 55 -8.96 7.41 -7.02
CA LYS A 55 -8.16 8.38 -7.80
C LYS A 55 -6.72 8.51 -7.30
N LEU A 56 -6.51 8.40 -5.98
CA LEU A 56 -5.19 8.36 -5.36
C LEU A 56 -4.42 7.09 -5.76
N ILE A 57 -5.08 5.94 -5.72
CA ILE A 57 -4.53 4.65 -6.10
C ILE A 57 -4.08 4.66 -7.58
N GLU A 58 -4.95 5.09 -8.50
CA GLU A 58 -4.63 5.21 -9.93
C GLU A 58 -3.43 6.12 -10.20
N SER A 59 -3.39 7.26 -9.51
CA SER A 59 -2.27 8.21 -9.62
C SER A 59 -0.94 7.61 -9.16
N LYS A 60 -0.98 6.68 -8.19
CA LYS A 60 0.21 5.97 -7.70
C LYS A 60 0.62 4.85 -8.65
N PHE A 61 -0.33 4.10 -9.21
CA PHE A 61 -0.05 3.12 -10.26
C PHE A 61 0.62 3.76 -11.48
N LYS A 62 0.11 4.91 -11.94
CA LYS A 62 0.72 5.66 -13.05
C LYS A 62 2.16 6.11 -12.77
N LYS A 63 2.53 6.27 -11.48
CA LYS A 63 3.89 6.61 -11.04
C LYS A 63 4.82 5.39 -10.91
N GLY A 64 4.39 4.20 -11.31
CA GLY A 64 5.19 2.98 -11.21
C GLY A 64 5.25 2.38 -9.80
N TYR A 65 4.27 2.69 -8.94
CA TYR A 65 4.10 1.94 -7.69
C TYR A 65 3.42 0.61 -8.01
N TRP A 66 4.02 -0.47 -7.53
CA TRP A 66 3.53 -1.82 -7.75
C TRP A 66 2.59 -2.20 -6.59
N GLU A 67 1.47 -2.83 -6.90
CA GLU A 67 0.63 -3.41 -5.87
C GLU A 67 1.30 -4.67 -5.33
N ILE A 68 1.54 -4.69 -4.02
CA ILE A 68 1.83 -5.97 -3.36
C ILE A 68 0.49 -6.61 -3.07
N ARG A 69 0.12 -7.61 -3.86
CA ARG A 69 -0.81 -8.61 -3.38
C ARG A 69 -0.14 -9.27 -2.18
N LYS A 70 -0.63 -9.00 -0.97
CA LYS A 70 -0.36 -9.89 0.16
C LYS A 70 -1.10 -11.19 -0.14
N ASP A 71 -0.50 -12.00 -1.00
CA ASP A 71 -0.89 -13.38 -1.13
C ASP A 71 -0.47 -14.04 0.17
N ASN A 72 -1.44 -14.33 1.04
CA ASN A 72 -1.22 -15.01 2.31
C ASN A 72 -0.91 -16.50 2.05
N GLY A 73 0.09 -16.81 1.24
CA GLY A 73 0.44 -18.18 0.91
C GLY A 73 1.69 -18.31 0.05
N ARG A 74 2.74 -18.89 0.66
CA ARG A 74 3.90 -19.56 0.03
C ARG A 74 5.06 -18.68 -0.46
N ARG A 75 5.93 -18.32 0.48
CA ARG A 75 7.36 -18.66 0.30
C ARG A 75 7.55 -20.08 0.84
N GLN A 76 7.47 -21.09 -0.02
CA GLN A 76 8.23 -22.30 0.26
C GLN A 76 9.64 -21.99 -0.24
N THR A 77 10.50 -21.58 0.69
CA THR A 77 11.93 -21.56 0.45
C THR A 77 12.39 -22.99 0.26
N SER A 78 12.56 -23.42 -0.98
CA SER A 78 13.49 -24.52 -1.28
C SER A 78 14.88 -23.92 -1.43
N ILE A 79 15.46 -23.49 -0.30
CA ILE A 79 16.93 -23.45 -0.20
C ILE A 79 17.31 -24.92 -0.01
N SER A 80 17.70 -25.58 -1.09
CA SER A 80 18.58 -26.73 -1.00
C SER A 80 19.97 -26.22 -1.35
N ARG A 81 20.75 -25.88 -0.31
CA ARG A 81 22.20 -25.90 -0.38
C ARG A 81 22.64 -27.37 -0.41
N ASN A 82 23.59 -27.65 -1.30
CA ASN A 82 24.57 -28.75 -1.33
C ASN A 82 24.06 -30.18 -1.60
N TYR A 83 24.50 -30.76 -2.72
CA TYR A 83 25.74 -31.55 -2.77
C TYR A 83 26.47 -31.26 -4.08
#